data_AF-A0A318AEF5-F1
#
_entry.id   AF-A0A318AEF5-F1
#
_cell.length_a   1.000
_cell.length_b   1.000
_cell.length_c   1.000
_cell.angle_alpha   90.00
_cell.angle_beta   90.00
_cell.angle_gamma   90.00
#
_symmetry.space_group_name_H-M   'P 1'
#
loop_
_entity.id
_entity.type
_entity.pdbx_description
1 polymer ?
#
loop_
_entity_poly.entity_id
_entity_poly.type
_entity_poly.pdbx_seq_one_letter_code
_entity_poly.pdbx_strand_id
1 'polypeptide(L)'
;MSVLENLRGLTLELSADTQRTGESLSAYSHEFNKQRVRINDTLRGSTQRKDQELMATVDDAERQVRQAVLALQRASRVARDYAHNL
;
A
#
# COMPACT_ATOMS: atom_id res chain seq x y z
N MET A 1 -31.17 -4.71 16.80
CA MET A 1 -29.73 -4.98 16.59
C MET A 1 -28.98 -4.54 17.82
N SER A 2 -28.07 -5.36 18.32
CA SER A 2 -27.21 -5.00 19.46
C SER A 2 -26.02 -4.14 19.01
N VAL A 3 -25.40 -3.43 19.96
CA VAL A 3 -24.14 -2.68 19.71
C VAL A 3 -23.03 -3.60 19.19
N LEU A 4 -22.97 -4.85 19.67
CA LEU A 4 -21.97 -5.84 19.25
C LEU A 4 -22.20 -6.29 17.81
N GLU A 5 -23.44 -6.53 17.41
CA GLU A 5 -23.78 -6.89 16.02
C GLU A 5 -23.44 -5.74 15.05
N ASN A 6 -23.72 -4.49 15.43
CA ASN A 6 -23.36 -3.32 14.63
C ASN A 6 -21.84 -3.17 14.51
N LEU A 7 -21.10 -3.28 15.62
CA LEU A 7 -19.64 -3.21 15.62
C LEU A 7 -19.01 -4.31 14.77
N ARG A 8 -19.54 -5.53 14.83
CA ARG A 8 -19.13 -6.65 13.97
C ARG A 8 -19.29 -6.31 12.49
N GLY A 9 -20.45 -5.76 12.11
CA GLY A 9 -20.71 -5.31 10.74
C GLY A 9 -19.70 -4.26 10.27
N LEU A 10 -19.54 -3.17 11.01
CA LEU A 10 -18.60 -2.09 10.69
C LEU A 10 -17.15 -2.58 10.56
N THR A 11 -16.75 -3.52 11.42
CA THR A 11 -15.38 -4.06 11.39
C THR A 11 -15.17 -4.97 10.17
N LEU A 12 -16.17 -5.74 9.76
CA LEU A 12 -16.10 -6.55 8.54
C LEU A 12 -16.06 -5.68 7.28
N GLU A 13 -16.84 -4.60 7.24
CA GLU A 13 -16.79 -3.61 6.15
C GLU A 13 -15.39 -2.98 6.04
N LEU A 14 -14.82 -2.53 7.17
CA LEU A 14 -13.45 -2.03 7.22
C LEU A 14 -12.44 -3.07 6.72
N SER A 15 -12.59 -4.34 7.11
CA SER A 15 -11.71 -5.43 6.66
C SER A 15 -11.76 -5.61 5.13
N ALA A 16 -12.95 -5.55 4.54
CA ALA A 16 -13.14 -5.68 3.11
C ALA A 16 -12.57 -4.49 2.33
N ASP A 17 -12.81 -3.27 2.81
CA ASP A 17 -12.31 -2.06 2.17
C ASP A 17 -10.79 -1.97 2.24
N THR A 18 -10.20 -2.21 3.41
CA THR A 18 -8.73 -2.23 3.58
C THR A 18 -8.07 -3.31 2.72
N GLN A 19 -8.69 -4.48 2.57
CA GLN A 19 -8.21 -5.51 1.66
C GLN A 19 -8.23 -5.01 0.20
N ARG A 20 -9.36 -4.48 -0.27
CA ARG A 20 -9.52 -3.99 -1.65
C ARG A 20 -8.53 -2.87 -1.98
N THR A 21 -8.35 -1.92 -1.06
CA THR A 21 -7.36 -0.84 -1.21
C THR A 21 -5.93 -1.39 -1.20
N GLY A 22 -5.62 -2.35 -0.33
CA GLY A 22 -4.32 -3.01 -0.28
C GLY A 22 -3.97 -3.74 -1.59
N GLU A 23 -4.94 -4.45 -2.17
CA GLU A 23 -4.78 -5.12 -3.48
C GLU A 23 -4.56 -4.10 -4.61
N SER A 24 -5.34 -3.01 -4.61
CA SER A 24 -5.20 -1.92 -5.60
C SER A 24 -3.83 -1.25 -5.51
N LEU A 25 -3.36 -0.95 -4.30
CA LEU A 25 -2.03 -0.38 -4.07
C LEU A 25 -0.91 -1.38 -4.40
N SER A 26 -1.12 -2.68 -4.21
CA SER A 26 -0.15 -3.71 -4.61
C SER A 26 0.00 -3.77 -6.13
N ALA A 27 -1.11 -3.71 -6.87
CA ALA A 27 -1.09 -3.64 -8.33
C ALA A 27 -0.39 -2.36 -8.81
N TYR A 28 -0.72 -1.22 -8.21
CA TYR A 28 -0.05 0.05 -8.48
C TYR A 28 1.46 -0.01 -8.18
N SER A 29 1.86 -0.59 -7.05
CA SER A 29 3.28 -0.73 -6.67
C SER A 29 4.09 -1.48 -7.72
N HIS A 30 3.49 -2.47 -8.38
CA HIS A 30 4.15 -3.23 -9.44
C HIS A 30 4.38 -2.36 -10.68
N GLU A 31 3.37 -1.61 -11.12
CA GLU A 31 3.49 -0.70 -12.25
C GLU A 31 4.42 0.49 -11.96
N PHE A 32 4.37 1.01 -10.74
CA PHE A 32 5.26 2.06 -10.27
C PHE A 32 6.73 1.60 -10.32
N ASN A 33 7.03 0.38 -9.86
CA ASN A 33 8.38 -0.18 -9.95
C ASN A 33 8.85 -0.28 -11.42
N LYS A 34 8.00 -0.75 -12.34
CA LYS A 34 8.34 -0.79 -13.77
C LYS A 34 8.68 0.59 -14.35
N GLN A 35 7.96 1.63 -13.92
CA GLN A 35 8.25 3.01 -14.35
C GLN A 35 9.56 3.51 -13.76
N ARG A 36 9.78 3.29 -12.46
CA ARG A 36 11.04 3.61 -11.77
C ARG A 36 12.25 2.96 -12.45
N VAL A 37 12.18 1.67 -12.78
CA VAL A 37 13.27 0.96 -13.48
C VAL A 37 13.55 1.61 -14.84
N ARG A 38 12.52 1.95 -15.63
CA ARG A 38 12.69 2.65 -16.91
C ARG A 38 13.34 4.03 -16.76
N ILE A 39 12.98 4.78 -15.72
CA ILE A 39 13.62 6.07 -15.42
C ILE A 39 15.08 5.85 -15.05
N ASN A 40 15.38 4.90 -14.16
CA ASN A 40 16.74 4.56 -13.76
C ASN A 40 17.62 4.15 -14.94
N ASP A 41 17.09 3.33 -15.85
CA ASP A 41 17.81 2.90 -17.06
C ASP A 41 18.11 4.06 -18.02
N THR A 42 17.19 5.03 -18.10
CA THR A 42 17.34 6.26 -18.90
C THR A 42 18.39 7.20 -18.29
N LEU A 43 18.41 7.31 -16.96
CA LEU A 43 19.36 8.14 -16.22
C LEU A 43 20.69 7.44 -15.95
N ARG A 44 20.85 6.18 -16.40
CA ARG A 44 22.04 5.38 -16.16
C ARG A 44 23.28 6.07 -16.72
N GLY A 45 24.19 6.43 -15.82
CA GLY A 45 25.42 7.17 -16.15
C GLY A 45 25.30 8.69 -16.02
N SER A 46 24.13 9.23 -15.68
CA SER A 46 24.00 10.64 -15.32
C SER A 46 24.63 10.92 -13.96
N THR A 47 25.43 11.99 -13.89
CA THR A 47 26.04 12.51 -12.67
C THR A 47 25.37 13.79 -12.17
N GLN A 48 24.26 14.21 -12.81
CA GLN A 48 23.58 15.44 -12.44
C GLN A 48 22.86 15.28 -11.09
N ARG A 49 23.03 16.26 -10.20
CA ARG A 49 22.39 16.28 -8.88
C ARG A 49 20.86 16.16 -8.93
N LYS A 50 20.22 16.80 -9.91
CA LYS A 50 18.77 16.76 -10.10
C LYS A 50 18.24 15.35 -10.41
N ASP A 51 19.04 14.53 -11.10
CA ASP A 51 18.66 13.18 -11.49
C ASP A 51 18.76 12.24 -10.27
N GLN A 52 19.76 12.46 -9.40
CA GLN A 52 19.88 11.78 -8.11
C GLN A 52 18.71 12.12 -7.18
N GLU A 53 18.33 13.40 -7.12
CA GLU A 53 17.19 13.87 -6.31
C GLU A 53 15.85 13.28 -6.79
N LEU A 54 15.66 13.22 -8.12
CA LEU A 54 14.50 12.55 -8.72
C LEU A 54 14.46 11.07 -8.30
N MET A 55 15.55 10.33 -8.51
CA MET A 55 15.60 8.90 -8.17
C MET A 55 15.38 8.65 -6.68
N ALA A 56 16.00 9.45 -5.80
CA ALA A 56 15.80 9.35 -4.37
C ALA A 56 14.33 9.56 -3.96
N THR A 57 13.66 10.53 -4.57
CA THR A 57 12.24 10.82 -4.31
C THR A 57 11.34 9.66 -4.79
N VAL A 58 11.62 9.11 -5.97
CA VAL A 58 10.87 7.97 -6.52
C VAL A 58 11.09 6.71 -5.67
N ASP A 59 12.31 6.45 -5.22
CA ASP A 59 12.63 5.32 -4.34
C ASP A 59 11.94 5.44 -2.98
N ASP A 60 11.81 6.66 -2.45
CA ASP A 60 11.06 6.92 -1.23
C ASP A 60 9.56 6.66 -1.40
N ALA A 61 8.96 7.20 -2.46
CA ALA A 61 7.56 6.94 -2.79
C ALA A 61 7.27 5.44 -2.95
N GLU A 62 8.13 4.69 -3.65
CA GLU A 62 7.99 3.24 -3.80
C GLU A 62 7.99 2.51 -2.46
N ARG A 63 8.89 2.91 -1.54
CA ARG A 63 8.97 2.33 -0.19
C ARG A 63 7.69 2.61 0.60
N GLN A 64 7.18 3.83 0.56
CA GLN A 64 5.96 4.21 1.27
C GLN A 64 4.73 3.44 0.74
N VAL A 65 4.60 3.27 -0.58
CA VAL A 65 3.49 2.49 -1.17
C VAL A 65 3.53 1.04 -0.69
N ARG A 66 4.71 0.39 -0.69
CA ARG A 66 4.84 -0.97 -0.15
C ARG A 66 4.47 -1.07 1.33
N GLN A 67 4.90 -0.08 2.13
CA GLN A 67 4.54 -0.03 3.55
C GLN A 67 3.03 0.14 3.74
N ALA A 68 2.37 0.97 2.93
CA ALA A 68 0.92 1.14 2.96
C ALA A 68 0.19 -0.17 2.62
N VAL A 69 0.65 -0.92 1.62
CA VAL A 69 0.10 -2.25 1.29
C VAL A 69 0.17 -3.19 2.50
N LEU A 70 1.34 -3.30 3.14
CA LEU A 70 1.53 -4.16 4.31
C LEU A 70 0.67 -3.71 5.51
N ALA A 71 0.55 -2.40 5.72
CA ALA A 71 -0.27 -1.83 6.78
C ALA A 71 -1.75 -2.16 6.58
N LEU A 72 -2.26 -2.02 5.35
CA LEU A 72 -3.65 -2.34 5.02
C LEU A 72 -3.95 -3.85 5.11
N GLN A 73 -3.03 -4.70 4.66
CA GLN A 73 -3.16 -6.16 4.84
C GLN A 73 -3.23 -6.55 6.32
N ARG A 74 -2.40 -5.93 7.17
CA ARG A 74 -2.44 -6.15 8.62
C ARG A 74 -3.74 -5.64 9.22
N ALA A 75 -4.19 -4.45 8.85
CA ALA A 75 -5.46 -3.87 9.33
C ALA A 75 -6.64 -4.76 8.96
N SER A 76 -6.72 -5.21 7.71
CA SER A 76 -7.75 -6.14 7.23
C SER A 76 -7.81 -7.42 8.05
N ARG A 77 -6.64 -8.02 8.33
CA ARG A 77 -6.52 -9.24 9.12
C ARG A 77 -7.01 -9.02 10.55
N VAL A 78 -6.50 -8.00 11.24
CA VAL A 78 -6.87 -7.69 12.63
C VAL A 78 -8.36 -7.37 12.74
N ALA A 79 -8.91 -6.61 11.79
CA ALA A 79 -10.35 -6.31 11.73
C ALA A 79 -11.18 -7.58 11.58
N ARG A 80 -10.80 -8.49 10.67
CA ARG A 80 -11.48 -9.77 10.48
C ARG A 80 -11.43 -10.64 11.74
N ASP A 81 -10.25 -10.76 12.35
CA ASP A 81 -10.05 -11.55 13.55
C ASP A 81 -10.86 -10.98 14.72
N TYR A 82 -10.92 -9.65 14.88
CA TYR A 82 -11.75 -9.00 15.89
C TYR A 82 -13.24 -9.30 15.69
N ALA A 83 -13.73 -9.15 14.45
CA ALA A 83 -15.14 -9.42 14.12
C ALA A 83 -15.54 -10.90 14.24
N HIS A 84 -14.58 -11.82 14.17
CA HIS A 84 -14.82 -13.25 14.36
C HIS A 84 -14.91 -13.63 15.86
N ASN A 85 -14.22 -12.88 16.73
CA ASN A 85 -14.15 -13.13 18.17
C ASN A 85 -15.16 -12.30 18.99
N LEU A 86 -16.01 -11.51 18.32
CA LEU A 86 -17.17 -10.80 18.89
C LEU A 86 -18.41 -11.70 18.90
#